data_AF-A0A6S7KW49-F1
#
_entry.id   AF-A0A6S7KW49-F1
#
_cell.length_a   1.000
_cell.length_b   1.000
_cell.length_c   1.000
_cell.angle_alpha   90.00
_cell.angle_beta   90.00
_cell.angle_gamma   90.00
#
_symmetry.space_group_name_H-M   'P 1'
#
loop_
_entity.id
_entity.type
_entity.pdbx_description
1 polymer ?
#
loop_
_entity_poly.entity_id
_entity_poly.type
_entity_poly.pdbx_seq_one_letter_code
_entity_poly.pdbx_strand_id
1 'polypeptide(L)'
;MLSVSDGSNPNVKAEGSPLKQFKEDPLLPRFNFALKAPTSSSKKLNEDSITYLNQGQSYQVRLKTLWDTSFISNNIVNVLVKLGFYERKLQVVEAEKYEEWLTNRPAERLLEIDIPMSVGILNIRSQGSYTNELEFEWDTQLEAQIYIKINCVSSEFTKGKSGTCMVHLK
;
A
#
# COMPACT_ATOMS: atom_id res chain seq x y z
N MET A 1 6.01 4.60 -2.32
CA MET A 1 6.79 3.37 -2.17
C MET A 1 7.16 3.25 -0.69
N LEU A 2 6.87 2.16 0.00
CA LEU A 2 7.09 2.04 1.46
C LEU A 2 7.86 0.75 1.71
N SER A 3 8.95 0.77 2.48
CA SER A 3 9.68 -0.43 2.92
C SER A 3 9.89 -0.36 4.40
N VAL A 4 9.93 -1.51 5.07
CA VAL A 4 10.31 -1.60 6.48
C VAL A 4 11.66 -2.31 6.54
N SER A 5 12.71 -1.66 7.06
CA SER A 5 14.05 -2.25 7.19
C SER A 5 14.77 -1.83 8.47
N ASP A 6 15.57 -2.75 9.02
CA ASP A 6 16.61 -2.50 10.03
C ASP A 6 17.98 -2.37 9.33
N GLY A 7 18.85 -1.49 9.83
CA GLY A 7 19.95 -0.91 9.07
C GLY A 7 21.26 -1.68 9.07
N SER A 8 21.83 -1.98 7.89
CA SER A 8 23.29 -1.98 7.58
C SER A 8 23.57 -2.09 6.06
N ASN A 9 24.53 -1.33 5.57
CA ASN A 9 25.01 -1.10 4.17
C ASN A 9 25.93 -2.24 3.62
N PRO A 10 26.51 -2.21 2.38
CA PRO A 10 26.13 -1.65 1.07
C PRO A 10 26.34 -2.58 -0.18
N ASN A 11 25.77 -2.16 -1.33
CA ASN A 11 26.19 -2.33 -2.74
C ASN A 11 26.08 -3.68 -3.49
N VAL A 12 25.37 -3.69 -4.65
CA VAL A 12 25.88 -3.99 -6.02
C VAL A 12 24.80 -3.64 -7.08
N LYS A 13 25.22 -2.98 -8.18
CA LYS A 13 24.48 -2.65 -9.42
C LYS A 13 24.15 -3.89 -10.28
N ALA A 14 23.03 -3.88 -11.01
CA ALA A 14 22.94 -4.53 -12.33
C ALA A 14 21.71 -4.05 -13.15
N GLU A 15 21.86 -4.12 -14.48
CA GLU A 15 21.17 -3.39 -15.53
C GLU A 15 19.85 -3.99 -16.05
N GLY A 16 18.98 -3.07 -16.48
CA GLY A 16 18.07 -3.07 -17.65
C GLY A 16 17.40 -4.35 -18.18
N SER A 17 16.07 -4.36 -18.18
CA SER A 17 15.20 -5.01 -19.19
C SER A 17 13.80 -4.37 -19.18
N PRO A 18 13.04 -4.36 -20.30
CA PRO A 18 12.13 -3.27 -20.65
C PRO A 18 10.87 -3.21 -19.77
N LEU A 19 10.53 -1.99 -19.37
CA LEU A 19 9.31 -1.65 -18.63
C LEU A 19 8.09 -2.10 -19.45
N LYS A 20 7.26 -2.98 -18.88
CA LYS A 20 5.89 -3.14 -19.36
C LYS A 20 5.21 -1.78 -19.20
N GLN A 21 4.89 -1.16 -20.32
CA GLN A 21 4.22 0.13 -20.39
C GLN A 21 2.84 -0.04 -19.74
N PHE A 22 2.72 0.36 -18.46
CA PHE A 22 1.45 0.42 -17.78
C PHE A 22 0.63 1.53 -18.46
N LYS A 23 -0.52 1.18 -19.05
CA LYS A 23 -1.48 2.18 -19.49
C LYS A 23 -1.94 2.93 -18.23
N GLU A 24 -1.55 4.20 -18.10
CA GLU A 24 -2.07 5.08 -17.06
C GLU A 24 -3.59 5.17 -17.21
N ASP A 25 -4.32 4.84 -16.15
CA ASP A 25 -5.77 5.06 -16.10
C ASP A 25 -6.02 6.58 -16.19
N PRO A 26 -6.79 7.07 -17.17
CA PRO A 26 -7.08 8.50 -17.34
C PRO A 26 -7.77 9.15 -16.12
N LEU A 27 -8.20 8.38 -15.13
CA LEU A 27 -8.71 8.85 -13.85
C LEU A 27 -7.63 9.10 -12.78
N LEU A 28 -6.45 8.50 -12.88
CA LEU A 28 -5.35 8.68 -11.90
C LEU A 28 -4.90 10.14 -11.69
N PRO A 29 -4.81 11.01 -12.71
CA PRO A 29 -4.46 12.41 -12.46
C PRO A 29 -5.55 13.20 -11.72
N ARG A 30 -6.73 12.60 -11.45
CA ARG A 30 -7.86 13.26 -10.77
C ARG A 30 -7.87 13.11 -9.26
N PHE A 31 -7.19 12.10 -8.74
CA PHE A 31 -7.18 11.77 -7.31
C PHE A 31 -5.76 11.89 -6.75
N ASN A 32 -5.67 12.31 -5.50
CA ASN A 32 -4.43 12.40 -4.77
C ASN A 32 -4.52 11.58 -3.48
N PHE A 33 -3.62 10.62 -3.37
CA PHE A 33 -3.46 9.76 -2.20
C PHE A 33 -2.15 10.09 -1.52
N ALA A 34 -2.20 10.49 -0.25
CA ALA A 34 -1.01 10.88 0.50
C ALA A 34 -0.92 10.13 1.83
N LEU A 35 0.06 9.25 1.96
CA LEU A 35 0.43 8.66 3.23
C LEU A 35 1.13 9.69 4.12
N LYS A 36 0.70 9.80 5.38
CA LYS A 36 1.34 10.61 6.41
C LYS A 36 2.20 9.72 7.29
N ALA A 37 3.46 9.59 6.90
CA ALA A 37 4.50 8.94 7.69
C ALA A 37 5.86 9.63 7.44
N PRO A 38 6.81 9.57 8.39
CA PRO A 38 8.16 10.09 8.18
C PRO A 38 8.84 9.38 7.01
N THR A 39 9.12 10.11 5.94
CA THR A 39 9.88 9.60 4.77
C THR A 39 11.35 10.00 4.91
N SER A 40 12.27 9.09 4.56
CA SER A 40 13.71 9.40 4.63
C SER A 40 14.08 10.53 3.67
N SER A 41 15.00 11.41 4.10
CA SER A 41 15.42 12.60 3.33
C SER A 41 16.43 12.31 2.22
N SER A 42 16.96 11.08 2.14
CA SER A 42 18.04 10.70 1.22
C SER A 42 17.51 10.35 -0.15
N LYS A 43 17.42 11.33 -1.04
CA LYS A 43 17.14 11.11 -2.46
C LYS A 43 18.44 11.00 -3.24
N LYS A 44 18.76 9.80 -3.76
CA LYS A 44 19.58 9.70 -4.97
C LYS A 44 18.69 10.04 -6.16
N LEU A 45 19.20 10.85 -7.09
CA LEU A 45 18.51 11.17 -8.34
C LEU A 45 18.17 9.84 -9.06
N ASN A 46 16.89 9.62 -9.43
CA ASN A 46 16.31 8.41 -10.05
C ASN A 46 15.90 7.23 -9.15
N GLU A 47 15.86 7.37 -7.82
CA GLU A 47 15.26 6.34 -6.93
C GLU A 47 13.86 6.76 -6.43
N ASP A 48 12.93 5.82 -6.39
CA ASP A 48 11.60 6.00 -5.79
C ASP A 48 11.73 6.20 -4.27
N SER A 49 10.96 7.14 -3.71
CA SER A 49 11.04 7.44 -2.28
C SER A 49 10.44 6.31 -1.43
N ILE A 50 11.25 5.73 -0.55
CA ILE A 50 10.87 4.70 0.41
C ILE A 50 10.46 5.34 1.75
N THR A 51 9.35 4.90 2.33
CA THR A 51 8.89 5.31 3.67
C THR A 51 8.83 4.11 4.60
N TYR A 52 9.33 4.28 5.81
CA TYR A 52 9.40 3.25 6.84
C TYR A 52 8.19 3.29 7.76
N LEU A 53 7.53 2.14 7.91
CA LEU A 53 6.36 1.96 8.77
C LEU A 53 6.64 0.96 9.87
N ASN A 54 6.08 1.20 11.05
CA ASN A 54 6.13 0.32 12.20
C ASN A 54 4.97 -0.67 12.12
N GLN A 55 5.26 -1.93 12.39
CA GLN A 55 4.26 -2.99 12.48
C GLN A 55 3.20 -2.65 13.53
N GLY A 56 1.93 -2.90 13.20
CA GLY A 56 0.83 -2.72 14.15
C GLY A 56 0.48 -1.26 14.48
N GLN A 57 1.19 -0.28 13.90
CA GLN A 57 0.90 1.13 14.06
C GLN A 57 -0.07 1.61 12.97
N SER A 58 -1.01 2.47 13.36
CA SER A 58 -1.97 3.10 12.44
C SER A 58 -1.33 4.29 11.73
N TYR A 59 -1.42 4.31 10.40
CA TYR A 59 -0.92 5.39 9.55
C TYR A 59 -2.03 6.00 8.72
N GLN A 60 -2.09 7.33 8.70
CA GLN A 60 -3.08 8.06 7.92
C GLN A 60 -2.74 8.06 6.44
N VAL A 61 -3.72 7.74 5.60
CA VAL A 61 -3.74 8.00 4.16
C VAL A 61 -4.86 8.99 3.87
N ARG A 62 -4.49 10.14 3.30
CA ARG A 62 -5.43 11.20 2.90
C ARG A 62 -5.84 10.98 1.45
N LEU A 63 -7.15 10.95 1.21
CA LEU A 63 -7.78 10.82 -0.11
C LEU A 63 -8.38 12.17 -0.48
N LYS A 64 -7.91 12.76 -1.58
CA LYS A 64 -8.38 14.06 -2.03
C LYS A 64 -8.58 14.08 -3.53
N THR A 65 -9.68 14.67 -3.95
CA THR A 65 -9.95 14.98 -5.35
C THR A 65 -9.18 16.24 -5.77
N LEU A 66 -8.44 16.18 -6.89
CA LEU A 66 -7.66 17.29 -7.43
C LEU A 66 -8.42 18.12 -8.47
N TRP A 67 -9.42 17.54 -9.12
CA TRP A 67 -10.20 18.14 -10.20
C TRP A 67 -11.66 17.78 -10.05
N ASP A 68 -12.55 18.54 -10.67
CA ASP A 68 -13.99 18.24 -10.61
C ASP A 68 -14.31 16.78 -11.00
N THR A 69 -15.02 16.10 -10.11
CA THR A 69 -15.49 14.71 -10.24
C THR A 69 -17.00 14.62 -10.44
N SER A 70 -17.70 15.74 -10.73
CA SER A 70 -19.15 15.76 -10.95
C SER A 70 -19.64 14.88 -12.11
N PHE A 71 -18.73 14.41 -12.98
CA PHE A 71 -19.03 13.43 -14.03
C PHE A 71 -19.12 11.98 -13.51
N ILE A 72 -18.69 11.72 -12.28
CA ILE A 72 -18.78 10.41 -11.62
C ILE A 72 -20.20 10.25 -11.09
N SER A 73 -20.85 9.15 -11.48
CA SER A 73 -22.19 8.84 -10.99
C SER A 73 -22.23 8.87 -9.47
N ASN A 74 -23.10 9.72 -8.92
CA ASN A 74 -23.29 9.94 -7.47
C ASN A 74 -22.04 10.42 -6.72
N ASN A 75 -20.96 10.81 -7.42
CA ASN A 75 -19.66 11.15 -6.84
C ASN A 75 -18.99 10.05 -6.00
N ILE A 76 -19.50 8.81 -6.07
CA ILE A 76 -18.97 7.68 -5.29
C ILE A 76 -17.99 6.88 -6.14
N VAL A 77 -16.83 6.57 -5.58
CA VAL A 77 -15.83 5.67 -6.17
C VAL A 77 -15.52 4.51 -5.23
N ASN A 78 -15.23 3.34 -5.81
CA ASN A 78 -14.66 2.23 -5.05
C ASN A 78 -13.14 2.43 -4.99
N VAL A 79 -12.57 2.33 -3.79
CA VAL A 79 -11.13 2.45 -3.53
C VAL A 79 -10.59 1.09 -3.12
N LEU A 80 -9.44 0.69 -3.69
CA LEU A 80 -8.77 -0.57 -3.37
C LEU A 80 -7.35 -0.32 -2.85
N VAL A 81 -7.16 -0.50 -1.55
CA VAL A 81 -5.83 -0.45 -0.93
C VAL A 81 -5.26 -1.86 -0.91
N LYS A 82 -4.12 -2.08 -1.56
CA LYS A 82 -3.48 -3.39 -1.64
C LYS A 82 -2.07 -3.37 -1.04
N LEU A 83 -1.78 -4.32 -0.17
CA LEU A 83 -0.41 -4.66 0.21
C LEU A 83 0.14 -5.65 -0.82
N GLY A 84 1.33 -5.37 -1.37
CA GLY A 84 1.95 -6.18 -2.41
C GLY A 84 3.48 -6.23 -2.28
N PHE A 85 4.13 -7.03 -3.11
CA PHE A 85 5.59 -7.06 -3.15
C PHE A 85 6.16 -6.09 -4.20
N TYR A 86 7.28 -5.43 -3.88
CA TYR A 86 8.01 -4.64 -4.89
C TYR A 86 8.75 -5.54 -5.87
N GLU A 87 9.45 -6.52 -5.32
CA GLU A 87 10.33 -7.35 -6.10
C GLU A 87 9.50 -8.26 -7.01
N ARG A 88 9.77 -8.19 -8.32
CA ARG A 88 9.07 -9.01 -9.32
C ARG A 88 9.11 -10.51 -8.98
N LYS A 89 10.20 -11.00 -8.38
CA LYS A 89 10.32 -12.40 -7.96
C LYS A 89 9.30 -12.76 -6.88
N LEU A 90 9.10 -11.87 -5.91
CA LEU A 90 8.14 -12.06 -4.83
C LEU A 90 6.69 -11.86 -5.30
N GLN A 91 6.45 -11.01 -6.30
CA GLN A 91 5.11 -10.87 -6.91
C GLN A 91 4.59 -12.18 -7.54
N VAL A 92 5.49 -13.02 -8.09
CA VAL A 92 5.11 -14.32 -8.69
C VAL A 92 4.64 -15.31 -7.63
N VAL A 93 5.21 -15.24 -6.42
CA VAL A 93 4.92 -16.13 -5.30
C VAL A 93 4.12 -15.43 -4.20
N GLU A 94 3.42 -14.34 -4.53
CA GLU A 94 2.74 -13.46 -3.58
C GLU A 94 1.70 -14.23 -2.74
N ALA A 95 0.87 -15.04 -3.40
CA ALA A 95 -0.17 -15.83 -2.75
C ALA A 95 0.41 -16.83 -1.73
N GLU A 96 1.42 -17.60 -2.13
CA GLU A 96 2.11 -18.57 -1.26
C GLU A 96 2.71 -17.87 -0.03
N LYS A 97 3.29 -16.67 -0.22
CA LYS A 97 3.91 -15.90 0.85
C LYS A 97 2.89 -15.38 1.87
N TYR A 98 1.74 -14.92 1.41
CA TYR A 98 0.66 -14.50 2.32
C TYR A 98 0.02 -15.69 3.03
N GLU A 99 -0.14 -16.83 2.35
CA GLU A 99 -0.64 -18.06 2.96
C GLU A 99 0.32 -18.59 4.06
N GLU A 100 1.64 -18.57 3.81
CA GLU A 100 2.66 -18.91 4.82
C GLU A 100 2.54 -17.98 6.04
N TRP A 101 2.36 -16.67 5.81
CA TRP A 101 2.21 -15.69 6.90
C TRP A 101 0.94 -15.93 7.73
N LEU A 102 -0.20 -16.14 7.05
CA LEU A 102 -1.48 -16.41 7.69
C LEU A 102 -1.48 -17.71 8.49
N THR A 103 -0.82 -18.75 7.99
CA THR A 103 -0.66 -20.03 8.69
C THR A 103 0.11 -19.86 10.00
N ASN A 104 1.13 -19.00 10.01
CA ASN A 104 1.91 -18.70 11.21
C ASN A 104 1.17 -17.76 12.19
N ARG A 105 0.16 -17.00 11.71
CA ARG A 105 -0.56 -15.98 12.46
C ARG A 105 -2.08 -16.03 12.18
N PRO A 106 -2.78 -17.12 12.54
CA PRO A 106 -4.18 -17.36 12.13
C PRO A 106 -5.20 -16.37 12.71
N ALA A 107 -4.84 -15.65 13.77
CA ALA A 107 -5.69 -14.67 14.43
C ALA A 107 -5.42 -13.22 14.00
N GLU A 108 -4.38 -12.98 13.19
CA GLU A 108 -4.00 -11.64 12.74
C GLU A 108 -4.44 -11.40 11.31
N ARG A 109 -4.78 -10.16 10.99
CA ARG A 109 -5.04 -9.74 9.61
C ARG A 109 -3.79 -9.06 9.06
N LEU A 110 -3.46 -9.28 7.80
CA LEU A 110 -2.26 -8.71 7.20
C LEU A 110 -2.33 -7.17 7.11
N LEU A 111 -3.50 -6.67 6.74
CA LEU A 111 -3.81 -5.27 6.47
C LEU A 111 -5.19 -4.93 7.04
N GLU A 112 -5.31 -3.84 7.78
CA GLU A 112 -6.53 -3.44 8.46
C GLU A 112 -6.83 -1.94 8.30
N ILE A 113 -8.11 -1.58 8.40
CA ILE A 113 -8.55 -0.19 8.60
C ILE A 113 -8.82 0.00 10.10
N ASP A 114 -8.18 1.01 10.68
CA ASP A 114 -8.52 1.53 12.00
C ASP A 114 -9.78 2.41 11.88
N ILE A 115 -10.94 1.75 11.91
CA ILE A 115 -12.25 2.37 11.69
C ILE A 115 -12.51 3.53 12.67
N PRO A 116 -12.24 3.40 13.98
CA PRO A 116 -12.45 4.51 14.93
C PRO A 116 -11.68 5.79 14.60
N MET A 117 -10.52 5.68 13.95
CA MET A 117 -9.72 6.84 13.53
C MET A 117 -10.07 7.35 12.14
N SER A 118 -10.78 6.56 11.33
CA SER A 118 -11.05 6.85 9.93
C SER A 118 -12.32 7.69 9.72
N VAL A 119 -12.30 8.59 8.74
CA VAL A 119 -13.42 9.49 8.41
C VAL A 119 -13.60 9.57 6.90
N GLY A 120 -14.85 9.62 6.43
CA GLY A 120 -15.18 9.78 5.02
C GLY A 120 -15.14 8.50 4.18
N ILE A 121 -15.13 7.33 4.84
CA ILE A 121 -15.28 6.02 4.19
C ILE A 121 -16.70 5.50 4.32
N LEU A 122 -17.17 4.85 3.27
CA LEU A 122 -18.49 4.25 3.15
C LEU A 122 -18.34 2.77 2.76
N ASN A 123 -19.36 1.96 3.05
CA ASN A 123 -19.51 0.59 2.52
C ASN A 123 -18.20 -0.22 2.47
N ILE A 124 -17.58 -0.49 3.62
CA ILE A 124 -16.35 -1.28 3.70
C ILE A 124 -16.67 -2.74 3.32
N ARG A 125 -16.08 -3.24 2.23
CA ARG A 125 -16.38 -4.55 1.63
C ARG A 125 -15.37 -5.63 2.00
N SER A 126 -14.07 -5.35 1.97
CA SER A 126 -13.04 -6.35 2.30
C SER A 126 -12.38 -6.07 3.66
N GLN A 127 -12.82 -6.84 4.66
CA GLN A 127 -12.25 -6.95 6.01
C GLN A 127 -12.05 -8.43 6.38
N GLY A 128 -11.84 -9.29 5.37
CA GLY A 128 -11.66 -10.73 5.57
C GLY A 128 -10.27 -11.03 6.14
N SER A 129 -10.15 -12.04 6.99
CA SER A 129 -8.87 -12.40 7.62
C SER A 129 -7.78 -12.84 6.63
N TYR A 130 -8.15 -13.14 5.39
CA TYR A 130 -7.27 -13.72 4.37
C TYR A 130 -6.90 -12.74 3.24
N THR A 131 -7.26 -11.46 3.33
CA THR A 131 -7.02 -10.50 2.25
C THR A 131 -5.84 -9.57 2.54
N ASN A 132 -4.98 -9.39 1.55
CA ASN A 132 -3.97 -8.31 1.49
C ASN A 132 -4.56 -7.02 0.91
N GLU A 133 -5.88 -6.90 0.92
CA GLU A 133 -6.66 -5.89 0.23
C GLU A 133 -7.74 -5.33 1.16
N LEU A 134 -7.97 -4.02 1.06
CA LEU A 134 -9.06 -3.28 1.69
C LEU A 134 -9.86 -2.56 0.60
N GLU A 135 -11.17 -2.77 0.59
CA GLU A 135 -12.10 -2.20 -0.37
C GLU A 135 -13.18 -1.43 0.37
N PHE A 136 -13.40 -0.19 -0.03
CA PHE A 136 -14.44 0.68 0.53
C PHE A 136 -14.88 1.70 -0.53
N GLU A 137 -16.01 2.34 -0.27
CA GLU A 137 -16.50 3.45 -1.08
C GLU A 137 -16.08 4.80 -0.49
N TRP A 138 -15.83 5.76 -1.37
CA TRP A 138 -15.47 7.13 -1.00
C TRP A 138 -16.30 8.14 -1.80
N ASP A 139 -16.88 9.12 -1.10
CA ASP A 139 -17.50 10.30 -1.73
C ASP A 139 -16.43 11.32 -2.13
N THR A 140 -16.21 11.43 -3.43
CA THR A 140 -15.17 12.27 -4.03
C THR A 140 -15.41 13.77 -3.88
N GLN A 141 -16.60 14.22 -3.45
CA GLN A 141 -16.85 15.62 -3.11
C GLN A 141 -16.24 16.01 -1.76
N LEU A 142 -15.97 15.02 -0.91
CA LEU A 142 -15.39 15.20 0.42
C LEU A 142 -13.98 14.62 0.46
N GLU A 143 -13.17 15.18 1.35
CA GLU A 143 -11.90 14.56 1.70
C GLU A 143 -12.13 13.37 2.63
N ALA A 144 -11.44 12.25 2.39
CA ALA A 144 -11.41 11.13 3.32
C ALA A 144 -10.03 10.96 3.96
N GLN A 145 -10.03 10.46 5.19
CA GLN A 145 -8.85 10.14 5.97
C GLN A 145 -9.00 8.72 6.47
N ILE A 146 -8.24 7.80 5.89
CA ILE A 146 -8.23 6.40 6.31
C ILE A 146 -6.99 6.15 7.16
N TYR A 147 -7.14 5.37 8.21
CA TYR A 147 -6.00 4.92 9.01
C TYR A 147 -5.80 3.44 8.73
N ILE A 148 -4.65 3.09 8.15
CA ILE A 148 -4.30 1.71 7.83
C ILE A 148 -3.29 1.16 8.82
N LYS A 149 -3.41 -0.12 9.15
CA LYS A 149 -2.46 -0.86 9.97
C LYS A 149 -1.92 -2.03 9.18
N ILE A 150 -0.59 -2.19 9.20
CA ILE A 150 0.12 -3.29 8.55
C ILE A 150 0.72 -4.15 9.65
N ASN A 151 0.35 -5.44 9.67
CA ASN A 151 0.74 -6.34 10.74
C ASN A 151 1.86 -7.30 10.34
N CYS A 152 2.42 -7.19 9.15
CA CYS A 152 3.59 -7.96 8.73
C CYS A 152 4.85 -7.11 8.65
N VAL A 153 6.01 -7.73 8.83
CA VAL A 153 7.32 -7.11 8.55
C VAL A 153 8.00 -7.78 7.36
N SER A 154 8.79 -7.00 6.59
CA SER A 154 9.39 -7.49 5.34
C SER A 154 10.20 -8.78 5.51
N SER A 155 10.92 -8.92 6.64
CA SER A 155 11.78 -10.07 6.93
C SER A 155 11.03 -11.40 7.06
N GLU A 156 9.72 -11.37 7.36
CA GLU A 156 8.90 -12.58 7.44
C GLU A 156 8.74 -13.28 6.09
N PHE A 157 8.79 -12.51 4.99
CA PHE A 157 8.59 -13.03 3.64
C PHE A 157 9.89 -13.41 2.95
N THR A 158 11.04 -13.04 3.53
CA THR A 158 12.28 -12.97 2.77
C THR A 158 13.42 -13.73 3.41
N LYS A 159 13.16 -14.54 4.46
CA LYS A 159 14.13 -15.41 5.17
C LYS A 159 15.45 -15.61 4.40
N GLY A 160 16.45 -14.79 4.71
CA GLY A 160 17.80 -14.84 4.11
C GLY A 160 18.10 -13.91 2.92
N LYS A 161 17.16 -13.04 2.47
CA LYS A 161 17.33 -12.03 1.40
C LYS A 161 16.58 -10.73 1.73
N SER A 162 17.01 -9.60 1.18
CA SER A 162 16.48 -8.27 1.47
C SER A 162 15.21 -7.94 0.67
N GLY A 163 14.13 -8.70 0.82
CA GLY A 163 12.87 -8.31 0.18
C GLY A 163 12.13 -7.24 0.98
N THR A 164 11.44 -6.36 0.27
CA THR A 164 10.66 -5.26 0.83
C THR A 164 9.18 -5.49 0.53
N CYS A 165 8.34 -5.48 1.56
CA CYS A 165 6.87 -5.42 1.41
C CYS A 165 6.45 -3.98 1.14
N MET A 166 5.59 -3.75 0.15
CA MET A 166 5.13 -2.41 -0.21
C MET A 166 3.62 -2.29 -0.24
N VAL A 167 3.11 -1.19 0.25
CA VAL A 167 1.71 -0.81 0.01
C VAL A 167 1.60 -0.14 -1.35
N HIS A 168 0.66 -0.59 -2.17
CA HIS A 168 0.25 0.05 -3.40
C HIS A 168 -1.22 0.47 -3.28
N LEU A 169 -1.47 1.77 -3.37
CA LEU A 169 -2.82 2.35 -3.38
C LEU A 169 -3.28 2.46 -4.83
N LYS A 170 -4.40 1.83 -5.18
CA LYS A 170 -5.05 1.98 -6.49
C LYS A 170 -6.45 2.57 -6.34
#